data_AF-A0A661NGZ0-F1
#
_entry.id   AF-A0A661NGZ0-F1
#
_cell.length_a   1.000
_cell.length_b   1.000
_cell.length_c   1.000
_cell.angle_alpha   90.00
_cell.angle_beta   90.00
_cell.angle_gamma   90.00
#
_symmetry.space_group_name_H-M   'P 1'
#
loop_
_entity.id
_entity.type
_entity.pdbx_description
1 polymer ?
#
loop_
_entity_poly.entity_id
_entity_poly.type
_entity_poly.pdbx_seq_one_letter_code
_entity_poly.pdbx_strand_id
1 'polypeptide(L)'
;MAELASFTEQRRLSVTGIVATKLHAILDRGTRRDFFDLYVTMQIQALGIAECLAAMRDVYGPELNEPLLLRALTYFEDAEREATLPGEGANDWTTVKDFFLTRVGQLLVPPTKVLAIQAREVDVRPRHEGA
;
A
#
# COMPACT_ATOMS: atom_id res chain seq x y z
N MET A 1 -6.95 10.93 -22.30
CA MET A 1 -6.56 9.93 -23.33
C MET A 1 -5.14 10.14 -23.90
N ALA A 2 -4.51 11.31 -23.74
CA ALA A 2 -3.15 11.56 -24.24
C ALA A 2 -2.01 10.97 -23.38
N GLU A 3 -2.29 10.56 -22.14
CA GLU A 3 -1.26 10.17 -21.15
C GLU A 3 -0.72 8.73 -21.27
N LEU A 4 -1.52 7.77 -21.72
CA LEU A 4 -1.10 6.35 -21.74
C LEU A 4 -0.22 5.99 -22.93
N ALA A 5 -0.25 6.78 -24.00
CA ALA A 5 0.42 6.46 -25.26
C ALA A 5 1.95 6.40 -25.12
N SER A 6 2.55 7.27 -24.29
CA SER A 6 3.99 7.31 -24.01
C SER A 6 4.50 6.08 -23.25
N PHE A 7 3.62 5.35 -22.59
CA PHE A 7 3.95 4.14 -21.82
C PHE A 7 3.63 2.86 -22.59
N THR A 8 3.52 2.93 -23.92
CA THR A 8 3.31 1.75 -24.76
C THR A 8 4.61 1.32 -25.46
N GLU A 9 5.14 0.14 -25.12
CA GLU A 9 6.23 -0.52 -25.84
C GLU A 9 5.64 -1.71 -26.59
N GLN A 10 5.82 -1.78 -27.92
CA GLN A 10 5.28 -2.87 -28.76
C GLN A 10 3.76 -3.11 -28.59
N ARG A 11 2.97 -2.05 -28.37
CA ARG A 11 1.52 -2.10 -28.03
C ARG A 11 1.18 -2.73 -26.67
N ARG A 12 2.13 -2.82 -25.75
CA ARG A 12 1.93 -3.23 -24.35
C ARG A 12 2.25 -2.08 -23.43
N LEU A 13 1.52 -1.95 -22.33
CA LEU A 13 1.87 -0.99 -21.29
C LEU A 13 3.20 -1.38 -20.65
N SER A 14 4.05 -0.39 -20.38
CA SER A 14 5.22 -0.55 -19.52
C SER A 14 4.79 -0.94 -18.10
N VAL A 15 5.73 -1.42 -17.28
CA VAL A 15 5.45 -1.74 -15.87
C VAL A 15 4.85 -0.53 -15.15
N THR A 16 5.38 0.67 -15.39
CA THR A 16 4.84 1.94 -14.88
C THR A 16 3.37 2.14 -15.27
N GLY A 17 3.04 1.96 -16.55
CA GLY A 17 1.67 2.07 -17.05
C GLY A 17 0.72 1.04 -16.45
N ILE A 18 1.17 -0.21 -16.30
CA ILE A 18 0.39 -1.29 -15.67
C ILE A 18 0.09 -0.97 -14.20
N VAL A 19 1.10 -0.53 -13.45
CA VAL A 19 0.94 -0.19 -12.02
C VAL A 19 0.03 1.01 -11.84
N ALA A 20 0.24 2.08 -12.63
CA ALA A 20 -0.58 3.28 -12.55
C ALA A 20 -2.04 2.97 -12.89
N THR A 21 -2.32 2.21 -13.94
CA THR A 21 -3.69 1.84 -14.31
C THR A 21 -4.38 0.96 -13.26
N LYS A 22 -3.65 0.05 -12.59
CA LYS A 22 -4.18 -0.75 -11.48
C LYS A 22 -4.46 0.11 -10.23
N LEU A 23 -3.59 1.05 -9.90
CA LEU A 23 -3.84 2.00 -8.80
C LEU A 23 -5.05 2.89 -9.10
N HIS A 24 -5.17 3.37 -10.33
CA HIS A 24 -6.30 4.19 -10.75
C HIS A 24 -7.62 3.41 -10.65
N ALA A 25 -7.62 2.12 -11.00
CA ALA A 25 -8.79 1.26 -10.82
C ALA A 25 -9.23 1.14 -9.34
N ILE A 26 -8.28 1.02 -8.40
CA ILE A 26 -8.60 1.02 -6.97
C ILE A 26 -9.22 2.37 -6.56
N LEU A 27 -8.67 3.49 -7.04
CA LEU A 27 -9.20 4.82 -6.76
C LEU A 27 -10.61 5.04 -7.31
N ASP A 28 -10.90 4.48 -8.48
CA ASP A 28 -12.17 4.66 -9.19
C ASP A 28 -13.29 3.75 -8.64
N ARG A 29 -13.01 2.44 -8.48
CA ARG A 29 -14.02 1.44 -8.13
C ARG A 29 -13.68 0.52 -6.96
N GLY A 30 -12.40 0.36 -6.61
CA GLY A 30 -11.98 -0.39 -5.42
C GLY A 30 -12.52 -1.83 -5.33
N THR A 31 -12.61 -2.56 -6.45
CA THR A 31 -13.18 -3.92 -6.46
C THR A 31 -12.22 -4.95 -5.87
N ARG A 32 -12.73 -6.12 -5.48
CA ARG A 32 -11.90 -7.22 -4.93
C ARG A 32 -10.80 -7.60 -5.89
N ARG A 33 -11.12 -7.68 -7.19
CA ARG A 33 -10.15 -7.96 -8.26
C ARG A 33 -9.04 -6.92 -8.32
N ASP A 34 -9.34 -5.64 -8.17
CA ASP A 34 -8.33 -4.57 -8.31
C ASP A 34 -7.22 -4.68 -7.26
N PHE A 35 -7.60 -4.99 -6.01
CA PHE A 35 -6.65 -5.22 -4.93
C PHE A 35 -5.76 -6.44 -5.19
N PHE A 36 -6.34 -7.57 -5.63
CA PHE A 36 -5.56 -8.76 -6.01
C PHE A 36 -4.62 -8.49 -7.18
N ASP A 37 -5.14 -7.82 -8.21
CA ASP A 37 -4.39 -7.47 -9.41
C ASP A 37 -3.17 -6.61 -9.08
N LEU A 38 -3.33 -5.60 -8.22
CA LEU A 38 -2.24 -4.77 -7.77
C LEU A 38 -1.28 -5.55 -6.88
N TYR A 39 -1.78 -6.30 -5.90
CA TYR A 39 -0.98 -7.12 -5.00
C TYR A 39 -0.04 -8.05 -5.78
N VAL A 40 -0.57 -8.84 -6.71
CA VAL A 40 0.21 -9.76 -7.55
C VAL A 40 1.22 -9.01 -8.42
N THR A 41 0.82 -7.88 -9.01
CA THR A 41 1.73 -7.06 -9.82
C THR A 41 2.91 -6.56 -8.99
N MET A 42 2.66 -6.08 -7.77
CA MET A 42 3.71 -5.64 -6.85
C MET A 42 4.64 -6.78 -6.44
N GLN A 43 4.11 -8.00 -6.22
CA GLN A 43 4.95 -9.17 -5.91
C GLN A 43 5.85 -9.55 -7.09
N ILE A 44 5.29 -9.65 -8.30
CA ILE A 44 6.02 -10.07 -9.50
C ILE A 44 7.12 -9.05 -9.85
N GLN A 45 6.82 -7.76 -9.67
CA GLN A 45 7.74 -6.67 -10.02
C GLN A 45 8.61 -6.21 -8.84
N ALA A 46 8.45 -6.82 -7.66
CA ALA A 46 9.13 -6.44 -6.42
C ALA A 46 8.99 -4.95 -6.04
N LEU A 47 7.79 -4.38 -6.23
CA LEU A 47 7.52 -2.95 -6.02
C LEU A 47 6.96 -2.65 -4.62
N GLY A 48 7.35 -1.50 -4.07
CA GLY A 48 6.76 -0.87 -2.90
C GLY A 48 5.73 0.21 -3.24
N ILE A 49 4.97 0.66 -2.22
CA ILE A 49 3.92 1.67 -2.40
C ILE A 49 4.49 2.99 -2.94
N ALA A 50 5.69 3.40 -2.50
CA ALA A 50 6.34 4.63 -2.98
C ALA A 50 6.62 4.60 -4.50
N GLU A 51 7.00 3.44 -5.05
CA GLU A 51 7.20 3.26 -6.49
C GLU A 51 5.87 3.28 -7.24
N CYS A 52 4.80 2.72 -6.65
CA CYS A 52 3.46 2.82 -7.21
C CYS A 52 2.95 4.28 -7.24
N LEU A 53 3.21 5.07 -6.19
CA LEU A 53 2.89 6.50 -6.17
C LEU A 53 3.67 7.27 -7.24
N ALA A 54 4.96 6.95 -7.41
CA ALA A 54 5.76 7.53 -8.49
C ALA A 54 5.17 7.21 -9.87
N ALA A 55 4.79 5.96 -10.11
CA ALA A 55 4.16 5.56 -11.36
C ALA A 55 2.85 6.32 -11.63
N MET A 56 2.03 6.55 -10.60
CA MET A 56 0.82 7.37 -10.77
C MET A 56 1.13 8.81 -11.15
N ARG A 57 2.14 9.44 -10.53
CA ARG A 57 2.57 10.81 -10.89
C ARG A 57 3.13 10.88 -12.31
N ASP A 58 3.89 9.87 -12.72
CA ASP A 58 4.49 9.83 -14.05
C ASP A 58 3.42 9.70 -15.14
N VAL A 59 2.36 8.94 -14.87
CA VAL A 59 1.30 8.64 -15.86
C VAL A 59 0.17 9.67 -15.86
N TYR A 60 -0.30 10.12 -14.69
CA TYR A 60 -1.48 10.99 -14.55
C TYR A 60 -1.14 12.42 -14.09
N GLY A 61 0.15 12.72 -13.97
CA GLY A 61 0.65 14.05 -13.62
C GLY A 61 0.77 14.32 -12.11
N PRO A 62 1.39 15.47 -11.76
CA PRO A 62 1.74 15.83 -10.39
C PRO A 62 0.57 16.30 -9.52
N GLU A 63 -0.60 16.59 -10.11
CA GLU A 63 -1.79 17.07 -9.37
C GLU A 63 -2.57 15.94 -8.66
N LEU A 64 -2.01 14.73 -8.67
CA LEU A 64 -2.61 13.57 -8.01
C LEU A 64 -2.75 13.79 -6.50
N ASN A 65 -3.96 13.56 -5.99
CA ASN A 65 -4.23 13.56 -4.55
C ASN A 65 -3.71 12.25 -3.91
N GLU A 66 -2.41 12.21 -3.60
CA GLU A 66 -1.76 11.07 -2.93
C GLU A 66 -2.45 10.65 -1.62
N PRO A 67 -2.90 11.58 -0.74
CA PRO A 67 -3.68 11.20 0.44
C PRO A 67 -4.96 10.41 0.13
N LEU A 68 -5.70 10.82 -0.91
CA LEU A 68 -6.91 10.10 -1.34
C LEU A 68 -6.56 8.70 -1.86
N LEU A 69 -5.47 8.56 -2.59
CA LEU A 69 -4.99 7.28 -3.10
C LEU A 69 -4.53 6.34 -1.97
N LEU A 70 -3.79 6.85 -0.98
CA LEU A 70 -3.41 6.09 0.21
C LEU A 70 -4.64 5.62 1.00
N ARG A 71 -5.66 6.48 1.12
CA ARG A 71 -6.95 6.10 1.72
C ARG A 71 -7.59 4.96 0.94
N ALA A 72 -7.68 5.08 -0.39
CA ALA A 72 -8.29 4.06 -1.25
C ALA A 72 -7.59 2.70 -1.12
N LEU A 73 -6.25 2.67 -1.00
CA LEU A 73 -5.46 1.45 -0.78
C LEU A 73 -5.78 0.75 0.56
N THR A 74 -6.42 1.44 1.51
CA THR A 74 -6.79 0.90 2.82
C THR A 74 -8.29 0.83 3.06
N TYR A 75 -9.10 1.06 2.03
CA TYR A 75 -10.56 1.05 2.11
C TYR A 75 -11.12 -0.14 1.32
N PHE A 76 -11.71 -1.09 2.04
CA PHE A 76 -12.06 -2.41 1.48
C PHE A 76 -13.57 -2.66 1.37
N GLU A 77 -14.41 -1.71 1.79
CA GLU A 77 -15.84 -1.94 1.93
C GLU A 77 -16.51 -2.31 0.60
N ASP A 78 -16.12 -1.65 -0.50
CA ASP A 78 -16.65 -1.97 -1.83
C ASP A 78 -16.22 -3.37 -2.30
N ALA A 79 -14.93 -3.71 -2.15
CA ALA A 79 -14.40 -5.04 -2.43
C ALA A 79 -15.03 -6.16 -1.59
N GLU A 80 -15.45 -5.86 -0.37
CA GLU A 80 -16.08 -6.83 0.55
C GLU A 80 -17.55 -7.08 0.23
N ARG A 81 -18.21 -6.20 -0.51
CA ARG A 81 -19.57 -6.44 -1.02
C ARG A 81 -19.59 -7.34 -2.25
N GLU A 82 -18.46 -7.59 -2.88
CA GLU A 82 -18.36 -8.48 -4.03
C GLU A 82 -18.27 -9.95 -3.64
N ALA A 83 -18.66 -10.83 -4.56
CA ALA A 83 -18.41 -12.25 -4.42
C ALA A 83 -16.89 -12.53 -4.41
N THR A 84 -16.49 -13.61 -3.74
CA THR A 84 -15.11 -14.12 -3.79
C THR A 84 -14.70 -14.42 -5.23
N LEU A 85 -13.43 -14.21 -5.55
CA LEU A 85 -12.92 -14.50 -6.89
C LEU A 85 -12.86 -16.02 -7.14
N PRO A 86 -13.02 -16.48 -8.39
CA PRO A 86 -12.80 -17.87 -8.74
C PRO A 86 -11.39 -18.32 -8.35
N GLY A 87 -11.29 -19.38 -7.53
CA GLY A 87 -10.01 -19.91 -7.06
C GLY A 87 -9.39 -19.14 -5.89
N GLU A 88 -10.09 -18.16 -5.32
CA GLU A 88 -9.66 -17.48 -4.10
C GLU A 88 -9.67 -18.44 -2.90
N GLY A 89 -8.52 -18.58 -2.25
CA GLY A 89 -8.37 -19.36 -1.03
C GLY A 89 -8.98 -18.65 0.19
N ALA A 90 -9.25 -19.43 1.24
CA ALA A 90 -9.94 -18.93 2.44
C ALA A 90 -9.23 -17.76 3.15
N ASN A 91 -7.90 -17.64 3.01
CA ASN A 91 -7.08 -16.62 3.67
C ASN A 91 -6.52 -15.57 2.70
N ASP A 92 -6.79 -15.69 1.40
CA ASP A 92 -6.13 -14.88 0.38
C ASP A 92 -6.54 -13.41 0.53
N TRP A 93 -7.83 -13.14 0.74
CA TRP A 93 -8.32 -11.78 0.92
C TRP A 93 -7.75 -11.12 2.17
N THR A 94 -7.71 -11.83 3.30
CA THR A 94 -7.10 -11.32 4.53
C THR A 94 -5.62 -10.98 4.30
N THR A 95 -4.89 -11.85 3.59
CA THR A 95 -3.48 -11.62 3.24
C THR A 95 -3.30 -10.35 2.41
N VAL A 96 -4.17 -10.12 1.42
CA VAL A 96 -4.13 -8.92 0.57
C VAL A 96 -4.42 -7.65 1.39
N LYS A 97 -5.45 -7.67 2.24
CA LYS A 97 -5.77 -6.52 3.11
C LYS A 97 -4.63 -6.18 4.07
N ASP A 98 -4.10 -7.20 4.75
CA ASP A 98 -3.01 -7.03 5.72
C ASP A 98 -1.74 -6.51 5.03
N PHE A 99 -1.47 -6.95 3.80
CA PHE A 99 -0.39 -6.40 2.99
C PHE A 99 -0.56 -4.90 2.78
N PHE A 100 -1.69 -4.44 2.26
CA PHE A 100 -1.88 -3.01 1.99
C PHE A 100 -1.87 -2.15 3.27
N LEU A 101 -2.55 -2.60 4.33
CA LEU A 101 -2.54 -1.91 5.62
C LEU A 101 -1.12 -1.77 6.18
N THR A 102 -0.33 -2.85 6.13
CA THR A 102 1.05 -2.87 6.61
C THR A 102 1.93 -1.94 5.78
N ARG A 103 1.86 -2.04 4.45
CA ARG A 103 2.72 -1.28 3.54
C ARG A 103 2.41 0.22 3.56
N VAL A 104 1.13 0.60 3.64
CA VAL A 104 0.74 2.00 3.81
C VAL A 104 1.12 2.49 5.21
N GLY A 105 0.92 1.69 6.25
CA GLY A 105 1.31 2.04 7.63
C GLY A 105 2.82 2.33 7.78
N GLN A 106 3.67 1.57 7.07
CA GLN A 106 5.13 1.79 7.04
C GLN A 106 5.55 3.12 6.42
N LEU A 107 4.69 3.77 5.63
CA LEU A 107 4.96 5.12 5.10
C LEU A 107 4.63 6.23 6.09
N LEU A 108 3.69 5.97 7.00
CA LEU A 108 3.20 6.96 7.96
C LEU A 108 3.95 6.91 9.29
N VAL A 109 4.39 5.72 9.70
CA VAL A 109 5.12 5.52 10.94
C VAL A 109 6.61 5.42 10.61
N PRO A 110 7.46 6.37 11.05
CA PRO A 110 8.89 6.24 10.87
C PRO A 110 9.37 4.96 11.58
N PRO A 111 10.32 4.20 10.98
CA PRO A 111 10.82 2.97 11.58
C PRO A 111 11.33 3.28 12.98
N THR A 112 10.67 2.71 13.99
CA THR A 112 11.05 2.91 15.39
C THR A 112 12.36 2.16 15.60
N LYS A 113 13.49 2.86 15.55
CA LYS A 113 14.72 2.34 16.15
C LYS A 113 14.42 2.12 17.63
N VAL A 114 14.57 0.88 18.10
CA VAL A 114 14.52 0.58 19.53
C VAL A 114 15.53 1.50 20.21
N LEU A 115 15.04 2.43 21.02
CA LEU A 115 15.91 3.35 21.74
C LEU A 115 16.62 2.54 22.82
N ALA A 116 17.95 2.52 22.80
CA ALA A 116 18.77 1.79 23.78
C ALA A 116 18.45 2.13 25.26
N ILE A 117 17.77 3.26 25.50
CA ILE A 117 17.33 3.69 26.83
C ILE A 117 16.16 2.86 27.37
N GLN A 118 15.35 2.23 26.52
CA GLN A 118 14.26 1.33 26.94
C GLN A 118 14.78 0.02 27.55
N ALA A 119 16.06 -0.31 27.33
CA ALA A 119 16.72 -1.48 27.91
C ALA A 119 17.40 -1.18 29.26
N ARG A 120 17.36 0.06 29.75
CA ARG A 120 17.93 0.42 31.05
C ARG A 120 16.83 0.38 32.11
N GLU A 121 16.88 -0.61 33.00
CA GLU A 121 16.14 -0.54 34.25
C GLU A 121 16.56 0.74 34.99
N VAL A 122 15.58 1.59 35.29
CA VAL A 122 15.80 2.79 36.08
C VAL A 122 15.81 2.37 37.54
N ASP A 123 16.98 2.42 38.18
CA ASP A 123 17.13 2.17 39.63
C ASP A 123 16.41 3.28 40.41
N VAL A 124 15.11 3.10 40.65
CA VAL A 124 14.34 3.89 41.62
C VAL A 124 14.63 3.33 43.00
N ARG A 125 15.77 3.72 43.57
CA ARG A 125 16.04 3.45 44.99
C ARG A 125 14.94 4.09 45.83
N PRO A 126 14.27 3.34 46.73
CA PRO A 126 13.32 3.94 47.64
C PRO A 126 14.05 4.93 48.54
N ARG A 127 13.52 6.15 48.61
CA ARG A 127 13.99 7.17 49.56
C ARG A 127 13.75 6.63 50.96
N HIS A 128 14.82 6.23 51.66
CA HIS A 128 14.76 5.99 53.09
C HIS A 128 14.42 7.31 53.77
N GLU A 129 13.17 7.46 54.20
CA GLU A 129 12.78 8.46 55.17
C GLU A 129 13.34 8.02 56.53
N GLY A 130 14.43 8.68 56.93
CA GLY A 130 14.95 8.56 58.29
C GLY A 130 14.08 9.37 59.25
N ALA A 131 13.56 8.71 60.27
CA ALA A 131 13.24 9.27 61.57
C ALA A 131 13.34 8.15 62.62
#